data_AF-A0A959ESK8-F1
#
_entry.id   AF-A0A959ESK8-F1
#
_cell.length_a   1.000
_cell.length_b   1.000
_cell.length_c   1.000
_cell.angle_alpha   90.00
_cell.angle_beta   90.00
_cell.angle_gamma   90.00
#
_symmetry.space_group_name_H-M   'P 1'
#
loop_
_entity.id
_entity.type
_entity.pdbx_description
1 polymer ?
#
loop_
_entity_poly.entity_id
_entity_poly.type
_entity_poly.pdbx_seq_one_letter_code
_entity_poly.pdbx_strand_id
1 'polypeptide(L)'
;MDDDAELPELLRPETPLEERLLEQPEFVHGLMWGQPRFGHPEGKVALHIREVFDNIDRLHLPTSLRLQLRLIALVHDTFKYQEAKTYPRDWSNHHGVLARRFLENFTQDNAVLTIVELHDEAYYAWRTIHLYKKTAKGEARLHRLLLRLGDNLPLFYLFFLCDTRTGDKNLAPLRWFEQAIPEIQAIPL
;
A
#
# COMPACT_ATOMS: atom_id res chain seq x y z
N MET A 1 -14.94 -20.70 15.85
CA MET A 1 -15.26 -19.49 16.63
C MET A 1 -15.09 -18.35 15.66
N ASP A 2 -16.13 -17.54 15.54
CA ASP A 2 -16.37 -16.61 14.44
C ASP A 2 -15.29 -15.53 14.34
N ASP A 3 -14.43 -15.64 13.32
CA ASP A 3 -13.33 -14.71 13.05
C ASP A 3 -13.79 -13.51 12.18
N ASP A 4 -14.97 -13.59 11.56
CA ASP A 4 -15.49 -12.57 10.63
C ASP A 4 -16.16 -11.38 11.34
N ALA A 5 -16.61 -11.57 12.59
CA ALA A 5 -17.22 -10.52 13.40
C ALA A 5 -16.22 -9.44 13.90
N GLU A 6 -14.91 -9.60 13.65
CA GLU A 6 -13.87 -8.70 14.16
C GLU A 6 -13.46 -7.59 13.17
N LEU A 7 -13.73 -7.72 11.86
CA LEU A 7 -13.17 -6.80 10.87
C LEU A 7 -13.70 -5.35 10.98
N PRO A 8 -15.02 -5.09 11.10
CA PRO A 8 -15.51 -3.73 11.29
C PRO A 8 -15.04 -3.09 12.61
N GLU A 9 -14.91 -3.87 13.68
CA GLU A 9 -14.42 -3.39 14.98
C GLU A 9 -12.93 -3.03 14.94
N LEU A 10 -12.13 -3.84 14.25
CA LEU A 10 -10.70 -3.65 14.04
C LEU A 10 -10.42 -2.45 13.13
N LEU A 11 -11.03 -2.45 11.94
CA LEU A 11 -10.71 -1.48 10.89
C LEU A 11 -11.44 -0.15 11.08
N ARG A 12 -12.59 -0.15 11.77
CA ARG A 12 -13.42 1.03 12.06
C ARG A 12 -13.66 1.86 10.80
N PRO A 13 -14.49 1.37 9.84
CA PRO A 13 -14.73 2.08 8.61
C PRO A 13 -15.33 3.46 8.91
N GLU A 14 -14.88 4.51 8.22
CA GLU A 14 -15.29 5.90 8.45
C GLU A 14 -16.17 6.47 7.35
N THR A 15 -16.32 5.72 6.25
CA THR A 15 -17.12 6.16 5.10
C THR A 15 -18.01 5.04 4.60
N PRO A 16 -19.15 5.39 3.96
CA PRO A 16 -20.00 4.39 3.31
C PRO A 16 -19.27 3.55 2.26
N LEU A 17 -18.19 4.10 1.66
CA LEU A 17 -17.36 3.36 0.73
C LEU A 17 -16.53 2.30 1.46
N GLU A 18 -15.85 2.65 2.56
CA GLU A 18 -15.11 1.67 3.37
C GLU A 18 -16.04 0.55 3.86
N GLU A 19 -17.24 0.89 4.33
CA GLU A 19 -18.28 -0.08 4.71
C GLU A 19 -18.66 -1.02 3.55
N ARG A 20 -18.96 -0.45 2.37
CA ARG A 20 -19.32 -1.25 1.16
C ARG A 20 -18.22 -2.21 0.73
N LEU A 21 -16.95 -1.86 0.92
CA LEU A 21 -15.83 -2.75 0.58
C LEU A 21 -15.78 -3.95 1.53
N LEU A 22 -16.07 -3.75 2.82
CA LEU A 22 -16.15 -4.83 3.81
C LEU A 22 -17.35 -5.77 3.61
N GLU A 23 -18.31 -5.41 2.76
CA GLU A 23 -19.41 -6.29 2.35
C GLU A 23 -19.02 -7.24 1.20
N GLN A 24 -17.88 -7.02 0.53
CA GLN A 24 -17.48 -7.82 -0.62
C GLN A 24 -16.76 -9.11 -0.18
N PRO A 25 -17.26 -10.31 -0.53
CA PRO A 25 -16.69 -11.56 -0.05
C PRO A 25 -15.21 -11.77 -0.43
N GLU A 26 -14.83 -11.42 -1.65
CA GLU A 26 -13.44 -11.51 -2.12
C GLU A 26 -12.51 -10.56 -1.36
N PHE A 27 -13.02 -9.40 -0.95
CA PHE A 27 -12.27 -8.40 -0.20
C PHE A 27 -12.05 -8.87 1.23
N VAL A 28 -13.11 -9.31 1.91
CA VAL A 28 -13.05 -9.90 3.26
C VAL A 28 -12.09 -11.08 3.31
N HIS A 29 -12.15 -11.97 2.32
CA HIS A 29 -11.21 -13.09 2.21
C HIS A 29 -9.76 -12.61 2.15
N GLY A 30 -9.50 -11.56 1.36
CA GLY A 30 -8.17 -10.94 1.25
C GLY A 30 -7.67 -10.32 2.55
N LEU A 31 -8.55 -9.65 3.30
CA LEU A 31 -8.24 -9.06 4.60
C LEU A 31 -7.82 -10.11 5.63
N MET A 32 -8.45 -11.29 5.59
CA MET A 32 -8.16 -12.41 6.48
C MET A 32 -6.96 -13.26 6.04
N TRP A 33 -6.38 -12.96 4.87
CA TRP A 33 -5.26 -13.71 4.32
C TRP A 33 -3.94 -13.34 5.01
N GLY A 34 -3.09 -14.34 5.21
CA GLY A 34 -1.71 -14.17 5.68
C GLY A 34 -1.40 -14.90 6.98
N GLN A 35 -0.11 -14.99 7.29
CA GLN A 35 0.46 -15.58 8.51
C GLN A 35 1.70 -14.75 8.89
N PRO A 36 2.06 -14.68 10.19
CA PRO A 36 3.23 -13.95 10.68
C PRO A 36 4.50 -14.28 9.92
N ARG A 37 5.24 -13.25 9.49
CA ARG A 37 6.50 -13.37 8.73
C ARG A 37 7.35 -12.11 8.89
N PHE A 38 8.64 -12.18 8.53
CA PHE A 38 9.51 -11.00 8.53
C PHE A 38 8.93 -9.87 7.65
N GLY A 39 8.90 -8.65 8.18
CA GLY A 39 8.27 -7.47 7.58
C GLY A 39 6.75 -7.38 7.79
N HIS A 40 6.11 -8.46 8.24
CA HIS A 40 4.68 -8.57 8.50
C HIS A 40 4.41 -9.53 9.69
N PRO A 41 4.92 -9.23 10.90
CA PRO A 41 4.78 -10.08 12.07
C PRO A 41 3.32 -10.25 12.52
N GLU A 42 2.45 -9.31 12.18
CA GLU A 42 1.01 -9.34 12.41
C GLU A 42 0.29 -10.44 11.62
N GLY A 43 0.83 -10.80 10.47
CA GLY A 43 0.36 -11.92 9.66
C GLY A 43 -0.81 -11.63 8.74
N LYS A 44 -2.01 -11.39 9.29
CA LYS A 44 -3.24 -11.10 8.50
C LYS A 44 -3.16 -9.70 7.90
N VAL A 45 -3.63 -9.52 6.66
CA VAL A 45 -3.65 -8.20 5.99
C VAL A 45 -4.45 -7.16 6.78
N ALA A 46 -5.56 -7.53 7.41
CA ALA A 46 -6.35 -6.59 8.22
C ALA A 46 -5.58 -6.00 9.41
N LEU A 47 -4.70 -6.79 10.04
CA LEU A 47 -3.87 -6.33 11.15
C LEU A 47 -2.79 -5.36 10.65
N HIS A 48 -2.22 -5.62 9.47
CA HIS A 48 -1.28 -4.70 8.82
C HIS A 48 -1.94 -3.35 8.53
N ILE A 49 -3.13 -3.39 7.92
CA ILE A 49 -3.91 -2.19 7.61
C ILE A 49 -4.21 -1.38 8.88
N ARG A 50 -4.50 -2.04 10.00
CA ARG A 50 -4.71 -1.36 11.29
C ARG A 50 -3.49 -0.56 11.72
N GLU A 51 -2.28 -1.13 11.61
CA GLU A 51 -1.04 -0.39 11.90
C GLU A 51 -0.83 0.80 10.94
N VAL A 52 -1.14 0.62 9.66
CA VAL A 52 -1.06 1.73 8.67
C VAL A 52 -2.05 2.84 9.01
N PHE A 53 -3.27 2.51 9.42
CA PHE A 53 -4.25 3.50 9.88
C PHE A 53 -3.76 4.26 11.12
N ASP A 54 -3.13 3.57 12.08
CA ASP A 54 -2.57 4.22 13.27
C ASP A 54 -1.46 5.21 12.91
N ASN A 55 -0.63 4.90 11.90
CA ASN A 55 0.35 5.84 11.37
C ASN A 55 -0.31 7.03 10.66
N ILE A 56 -1.36 6.80 9.86
CA ILE A 56 -2.12 7.88 9.21
C ILE A 56 -2.72 8.84 10.25
N ASP A 57 -3.24 8.31 11.36
CA ASP A 57 -3.86 9.11 12.42
C ASP A 57 -2.86 10.04 13.13
N ARG A 58 -1.56 9.74 13.10
CA ARG A 58 -0.50 10.59 13.69
C ARG A 58 -0.13 11.80 12.83
N LEU A 59 -0.46 11.80 11.54
CA LEU A 59 0.04 12.80 10.57
C LEU A 59 -0.69 14.15 10.58
N HIS A 60 -1.73 14.36 11.39
CA HIS A 60 -2.50 15.63 11.47
C HIS A 60 -2.83 16.24 10.09
N LEU A 61 -3.38 15.42 9.19
CA LEU A 61 -3.63 15.80 7.79
C LEU A 61 -5.01 16.45 7.61
N PRO A 62 -5.21 17.23 6.53
CA PRO A 62 -6.54 17.61 6.09
C PRO A 62 -7.43 16.38 5.88
N THR A 63 -8.72 16.50 6.23
CA THR A 63 -9.68 15.38 6.19
C THR A 63 -9.70 14.67 4.84
N SER A 64 -9.71 15.41 3.73
CA SER A 64 -9.74 14.83 2.38
C SER A 64 -8.53 13.92 2.11
N LEU A 65 -7.34 14.39 2.45
CA LEU A 65 -6.10 13.65 2.24
C LEU A 65 -6.03 12.42 3.16
N ARG A 66 -6.49 12.56 4.41
CA ARG A 66 -6.57 11.45 5.35
C ARG A 66 -7.50 10.35 4.83
N LEU A 67 -8.68 10.71 4.31
CA LEU A 67 -9.63 9.75 3.74
C LEU A 67 -9.06 9.04 2.50
N GLN A 68 -8.33 9.74 1.64
CA GLN A 68 -7.62 9.10 0.51
C GLN A 68 -6.58 8.08 0.99
N LEU A 69 -5.74 8.45 1.97
CA LEU A 69 -4.74 7.55 2.53
C LEU A 69 -5.36 6.30 3.16
N ARG A 70 -6.47 6.47 3.89
CA ARG A 70 -7.20 5.33 4.46
C ARG A 70 -7.75 4.41 3.39
N LEU A 71 -8.36 4.95 2.34
CA LEU A 71 -8.89 4.12 1.25
C LEU A 71 -7.76 3.36 0.53
N ILE A 72 -6.62 4.01 0.28
CA ILE A 72 -5.44 3.34 -0.28
C ILE A 72 -4.98 2.22 0.65
N ALA A 73 -4.80 2.51 1.94
CA ALA A 73 -4.33 1.55 2.93
C ALA A 73 -5.29 0.37 3.09
N LEU A 74 -6.60 0.60 3.08
CA LEU A 74 -7.60 -0.46 3.19
C LEU A 74 -7.50 -1.49 2.05
N VAL A 75 -7.01 -1.08 0.87
CA VAL A 75 -7.11 -1.87 -0.36
C VAL A 75 -5.77 -2.40 -0.87
N HIS A 76 -4.65 -1.71 -0.61
CA HIS A 76 -3.36 -1.92 -1.30
C HIS A 76 -2.88 -3.38 -1.30
N ASP A 77 -3.04 -4.07 -0.16
CA ASP A 77 -2.52 -5.42 0.08
C ASP A 77 -3.58 -6.52 0.02
N THR A 78 -4.86 -6.15 -0.06
CA THR A 78 -5.98 -7.08 0.12
C THR A 78 -5.99 -8.21 -0.91
N PHE A 79 -5.46 -7.97 -2.11
CA PHE A 79 -5.42 -8.97 -3.18
C PHE A 79 -4.13 -9.80 -3.25
N LYS A 80 -3.26 -9.75 -2.22
CA LYS A 80 -2.04 -10.56 -2.12
C LYS A 80 -2.28 -12.07 -2.24
N TYR A 81 -3.45 -12.55 -1.83
CA TYR A 81 -3.83 -13.97 -1.94
C TYR A 81 -4.01 -14.46 -3.38
N GLN A 82 -4.38 -13.56 -4.31
CA GLN A 82 -4.59 -13.87 -5.72
C GLN A 82 -3.32 -13.71 -6.57
N GLU A 83 -2.28 -13.12 -6.00
CA GLU A 83 -1.06 -12.86 -6.73
C GLU A 83 -0.37 -14.15 -7.19
N ALA A 84 -0.10 -14.22 -8.50
CA ALA A 84 0.56 -15.37 -9.10
C ALA A 84 1.99 -15.52 -8.56
N LYS A 85 2.27 -16.69 -7.97
CA LYS A 85 3.60 -17.05 -7.43
C LYS A 85 4.45 -17.88 -8.41
N THR A 86 3.97 -18.08 -9.63
CA THR A 86 4.64 -18.88 -10.66
C THR A 86 5.79 -18.11 -11.32
N TYR A 87 6.74 -18.85 -11.91
CA TYR A 87 7.87 -18.28 -12.66
C TYR A 87 7.79 -18.67 -14.14
N PRO A 88 7.98 -17.72 -15.08
CA PRO A 88 8.22 -16.29 -14.86
C PRO A 88 6.99 -15.57 -14.26
N ARG A 89 7.23 -14.57 -13.40
CA ARG A 89 6.15 -13.81 -12.74
C ARG A 89 5.37 -13.02 -13.77
N ASP A 90 4.05 -13.19 -13.77
CA ASP A 90 3.13 -12.36 -14.54
C ASP A 90 2.79 -11.10 -13.75
N TRP A 91 3.32 -9.96 -14.18
CA TRP A 91 3.10 -8.66 -13.54
C TRP A 91 1.67 -8.14 -13.71
N SER A 92 0.89 -8.66 -14.66
CA SER A 92 -0.53 -8.30 -14.80
C SER A 92 -1.41 -8.88 -13.69
N ASN A 93 -0.85 -9.84 -12.93
CA ASN A 93 -1.43 -10.46 -11.74
C ASN A 93 -0.70 -10.02 -10.46
N HIS A 94 0.02 -8.90 -10.49
CA HIS A 94 0.54 -8.28 -9.27
C HIS A 94 -0.63 -7.77 -8.40
N HIS A 95 -0.55 -7.95 -7.09
CA HIS A 95 -1.68 -7.64 -6.19
C HIS A 95 -2.12 -6.17 -6.25
N GLY A 96 -1.21 -5.21 -6.49
CA GLY A 96 -1.57 -3.80 -6.68
C GLY A 96 -2.42 -3.57 -7.93
N VAL A 97 -2.14 -4.30 -9.03
CA VAL A 97 -2.96 -4.25 -10.26
C VAL A 97 -4.34 -4.85 -10.02
N LEU A 98 -4.41 -5.97 -9.30
CA LEU A 98 -5.68 -6.62 -8.94
C LEU A 98 -6.51 -5.72 -8.02
N ALA A 99 -5.88 -5.13 -7.00
CA ALA A 99 -6.48 -4.20 -6.06
C ALA A 99 -7.04 -2.95 -6.76
N ARG A 100 -6.28 -2.38 -7.70
CA ARG A 100 -6.76 -1.27 -8.54
C ARG A 100 -8.01 -1.67 -9.34
N ARG A 101 -7.96 -2.77 -10.09
CA ARG A 101 -9.09 -3.23 -10.93
C ARG A 101 -10.35 -3.47 -10.12
N PHE A 102 -10.20 -4.01 -8.92
CA PHE A 102 -11.33 -4.16 -7.99
C PHE A 102 -11.89 -2.79 -7.58
N LEU A 103 -11.02 -1.88 -7.13
CA LEU A 103 -11.40 -0.57 -6.60
C LEU A 103 -12.02 0.38 -7.65
N GLU A 104 -11.66 0.21 -8.94
CA GLU A 104 -12.26 0.94 -10.07
C GLU A 104 -13.79 0.79 -10.15
N ASN A 105 -14.36 -0.28 -9.58
CA ASN A 105 -15.82 -0.47 -9.53
C ASN A 105 -16.51 0.38 -8.45
N PHE A 106 -15.76 1.02 -7.56
CA PHE A 106 -16.27 1.70 -6.38
C PHE A 106 -15.90 3.19 -6.31
N THR A 107 -14.84 3.63 -7.00
CA THR A 107 -14.42 5.03 -7.03
C THR A 107 -13.83 5.43 -8.37
N GLN A 108 -13.91 6.73 -8.68
CA GLN A 108 -13.28 7.36 -9.85
C GLN A 108 -12.07 8.23 -9.47
N ASP A 109 -11.65 8.21 -8.19
CA ASP A 109 -10.48 8.94 -7.72
C ASP A 109 -9.19 8.34 -8.31
N ASN A 110 -8.72 8.93 -9.40
CA ASN A 110 -7.53 8.48 -10.11
C ASN A 110 -6.24 8.56 -9.27
N ALA A 111 -6.16 9.45 -8.28
CA ALA A 111 -4.99 9.52 -7.41
C ALA A 111 -4.91 8.27 -6.52
N VAL A 112 -6.04 7.91 -5.90
CA VAL A 112 -6.16 6.68 -5.09
C VAL A 112 -5.86 5.44 -5.92
N LEU A 113 -6.51 5.31 -7.09
CA LEU A 113 -6.32 4.15 -7.98
C LEU A 113 -4.87 4.01 -8.45
N THR A 114 -4.20 5.12 -8.73
CA THR A 114 -2.80 5.12 -9.16
C THR A 114 -1.86 4.68 -8.05
N ILE A 115 -2.10 5.11 -6.81
CA ILE A 115 -1.23 4.76 -5.69
C ILE A 115 -1.45 3.31 -5.27
N VAL A 116 -2.70 2.83 -5.21
CA VAL A 116 -2.98 1.40 -4.95
C VAL A 116 -2.22 0.51 -5.91
N GLU A 117 -2.19 0.85 -7.21
CA GLU A 117 -1.45 0.08 -8.22
C GLU A 117 0.07 0.14 -8.02
N LEU A 118 0.59 1.31 -7.68
CA LEU A 118 2.03 1.61 -7.72
C LEU A 118 2.73 1.52 -6.36
N HIS A 119 2.01 1.25 -5.28
CA HIS A 119 2.49 1.41 -3.90
C HIS A 119 3.84 0.73 -3.61
N ASP A 120 4.08 -0.42 -4.25
CA ASP A 120 5.26 -1.27 -4.09
C ASP A 120 6.48 -0.81 -4.93
N GLU A 121 6.31 0.10 -5.90
CA GLU A 121 7.33 0.40 -6.92
C GLU A 121 8.57 1.08 -6.34
N ALA A 122 8.45 1.93 -5.32
CA ALA A 122 9.60 2.56 -4.66
C ALA A 122 10.50 1.49 -4.01
N TYR A 123 9.90 0.53 -3.31
CA TYR A 123 10.61 -0.63 -2.77
C TYR A 123 11.24 -1.48 -3.87
N TYR A 124 10.53 -1.72 -4.98
CA TYR A 124 11.09 -2.48 -6.10
C TYR A 124 12.23 -1.79 -6.83
N ALA A 125 12.20 -0.46 -6.95
CA ALA A 125 13.31 0.32 -7.46
C ALA A 125 14.52 0.18 -6.52
N TRP A 126 14.34 0.44 -5.21
CA TRP A 126 15.39 0.28 -4.20
C TRP A 126 16.01 -1.12 -4.23
N ARG A 127 15.19 -2.17 -4.21
CA ARG A 127 15.64 -3.57 -4.24
C ARG A 127 16.46 -3.88 -5.48
N THR A 128 16.05 -3.35 -6.63
CA THR A 128 16.76 -3.56 -7.90
C THR A 128 18.16 -2.91 -7.89
N ILE A 129 18.28 -1.73 -7.30
CA ILE A 129 19.55 -1.01 -7.17
C ILE A 129 20.44 -1.68 -6.11
N HIS A 130 19.93 -1.83 -4.89
CA HIS A 130 20.76 -2.13 -3.73
C HIS A 130 20.96 -3.63 -3.49
N LEU A 131 19.96 -4.47 -3.75
CA LEU A 131 20.08 -5.93 -3.54
C LEU A 131 20.52 -6.64 -4.81
N TYR A 132 19.96 -6.28 -5.97
CA TYR A 132 20.29 -6.93 -7.25
C TYR A 132 21.43 -6.27 -8.02
N LYS A 133 21.94 -5.12 -7.54
CA LYS A 133 23.05 -4.38 -8.16
C LYS A 133 22.80 -4.01 -9.63
N LYS A 134 21.54 -3.76 -9.99
CA LYS A 134 21.11 -3.36 -11.35
C LYS A 134 20.70 -1.90 -11.36
N THR A 135 21.65 -1.00 -11.10
CA THR A 135 21.42 0.44 -10.92
C THR A 135 20.58 1.05 -12.03
N ALA A 136 21.02 0.98 -13.29
CA ALA A 136 20.31 1.55 -14.43
C ALA A 136 18.85 1.06 -14.56
N LYS A 137 18.60 -0.23 -14.26
CA LYS A 137 17.24 -0.79 -14.29
C LYS A 137 16.38 -0.24 -13.15
N GLY A 138 16.95 -0.08 -11.96
CA GLY A 138 16.26 0.48 -10.81
C GLY A 138 15.96 1.97 -10.97
N GLU A 139 16.91 2.75 -11.49
CA GLU A 139 16.71 4.16 -11.83
C GLU A 139 15.62 4.32 -12.90
N ALA A 140 15.58 3.47 -13.92
CA ALA A 140 14.51 3.47 -14.91
C ALA A 140 13.13 3.15 -14.30
N ARG A 141 13.06 2.28 -13.28
CA ARG A 141 11.81 2.05 -12.54
C ARG A 141 11.38 3.28 -11.77
N LEU A 142 12.31 3.90 -11.03
CA LEU A 142 12.04 5.11 -10.25
C LEU A 142 11.55 6.23 -11.17
N HIS A 143 12.24 6.48 -12.28
CA HIS A 143 11.85 7.51 -13.24
C HIS A 143 10.43 7.28 -13.78
N ARG A 144 10.09 6.04 -14.15
CA ARG A 144 8.73 5.68 -14.60
C ARG A 144 7.69 5.86 -13.49
N LEU A 145 8.03 5.52 -12.24
CA LEU A 145 7.16 5.77 -11.08
C LEU A 145 6.85 7.26 -10.97
N LEU A 146 7.87 8.12 -10.95
CA LEU A 146 7.70 9.58 -10.82
C LEU A 146 6.86 10.16 -11.95
N LEU A 147 7.10 9.73 -13.20
CA LEU A 147 6.30 10.14 -14.35
C LEU A 147 4.82 9.75 -14.21
N ARG A 148 4.53 8.57 -13.67
CA ARG A 148 3.14 8.11 -13.46
C ARG A 148 2.47 8.79 -12.27
N LEU A 149 3.23 9.12 -11.22
CA LEU A 149 2.69 9.81 -10.06
C LEU A 149 2.34 11.26 -10.38
N GLY A 150 3.23 11.99 -11.08
CA GLY A 150 3.06 13.41 -11.34
C GLY A 150 2.75 14.17 -10.04
N ASP A 151 1.67 14.94 -10.05
CA ASP A 151 1.21 15.73 -8.89
C ASP A 151 0.77 14.88 -7.69
N ASN A 152 0.60 13.56 -7.85
CA ASN A 152 0.24 12.65 -6.76
C ASN A 152 1.45 12.16 -5.93
N LEU A 153 2.66 12.62 -6.25
CA LEU A 153 3.88 12.25 -5.50
C LEU A 153 3.76 12.47 -3.98
N PRO A 154 3.21 13.59 -3.46
CA PRO A 154 3.06 13.78 -2.02
C PRO A 154 2.14 12.73 -1.37
N LEU A 155 1.01 12.39 -2.01
CA LEU A 155 0.08 11.38 -1.49
C LEU A 155 0.73 9.99 -1.51
N PHE A 156 1.48 9.67 -2.57
CA PHE A 156 2.26 8.42 -2.65
C PHE A 156 3.29 8.35 -1.52
N TYR A 157 4.04 9.42 -1.29
CA TYR A 157 5.05 9.46 -0.24
C TYR A 157 4.42 9.26 1.14
N LEU A 158 3.33 9.96 1.47
CA LEU A 158 2.64 9.81 2.75
C LEU A 158 2.15 8.37 2.95
N PHE A 159 1.60 7.74 1.91
CA PHE A 159 1.23 6.33 1.97
C PHE A 159 2.45 5.44 2.22
N PHE A 160 3.50 5.59 1.41
CA PHE A 160 4.71 4.77 1.51
C PHE A 160 5.40 4.92 2.87
N LEU A 161 5.37 6.12 3.44
CA LEU A 161 5.84 6.45 4.78
C LEU A 161 5.05 5.68 5.85
N CYS A 162 3.71 5.75 5.81
CA CYS A 162 2.86 5.03 6.78
C CYS A 162 2.96 3.52 6.64
N ASP A 163 3.01 3.00 5.42
CA ASP A 163 3.14 1.57 5.16
C ASP A 163 4.51 1.02 5.57
N THR A 164 5.59 1.77 5.32
CA THR A 164 6.94 1.29 5.63
C THR A 164 7.25 1.36 7.13
N ARG A 165 6.57 2.22 7.89
CA ARG A 165 6.73 2.33 9.35
C ARG A 165 5.76 1.40 10.13
N THR A 166 5.50 0.21 9.62
CA THR A 166 4.77 -0.87 10.33
C THR A 166 5.71 -1.99 10.76
N GLY A 167 5.35 -2.69 11.84
CA GLY A 167 6.05 -3.86 12.37
C GLY A 167 7.59 -3.73 12.42
N ASP A 168 8.26 -4.72 11.83
CA ASP A 168 9.72 -4.83 11.73
C ASP A 168 10.26 -4.52 10.31
N LYS A 169 9.49 -3.77 9.50
CA LYS A 169 9.88 -3.44 8.12
C LYS A 169 11.21 -2.71 8.05
N ASN A 170 12.01 -3.06 7.04
CA ASN A 170 13.27 -2.39 6.75
C ASN A 170 13.00 -0.94 6.29
N LEU A 171 13.53 0.05 7.03
CA LEU A 171 13.39 1.47 6.69
C LEU A 171 14.36 1.98 5.61
N ALA A 172 15.32 1.16 5.16
CA ALA A 172 16.27 1.55 4.13
C ALA A 172 15.64 2.00 2.79
N PRO A 173 14.56 1.37 2.27
CA PRO A 173 13.87 1.84 1.07
C PRO A 173 13.24 3.22 1.26
N LEU A 174 12.61 3.49 2.41
CA LEU A 174 12.03 4.79 2.72
C LEU A 174 13.11 5.88 2.77
N ARG A 175 14.18 5.66 3.54
CA ARG A 175 15.29 6.62 3.65
C ARG A 175 15.96 6.89 2.30
N TRP A 176 16.11 5.84 1.49
CA TRP A 176 16.63 5.99 0.13
C TRP A 176 15.69 6.82 -0.73
N PHE A 177 14.38 6.60 -0.67
CA PHE A 177 13.41 7.34 -1.46
C PHE A 177 13.39 8.82 -1.07
N GLU A 178 13.45 9.15 0.21
CA GLU A 178 13.57 10.52 0.72
C GLU A 178 14.87 11.22 0.26
N GLN A 179 15.97 10.48 0.11
CA GLN A 179 17.23 11.02 -0.40
C GLN A 179 17.24 11.16 -1.93
N ALA A 180 16.57 10.25 -2.62
CA ALA A 180 16.56 10.19 -4.08
C ALA A 180 15.66 11.27 -4.71
N ILE A 181 14.67 11.77 -3.97
CA ILE A 181 13.65 12.69 -4.46
C ILE A 181 13.72 14.02 -3.69
N PRO A 182 14.38 15.06 -4.24
CA PRO A 182 14.58 16.34 -3.54
C PRO A 182 13.30 17.07 -3.14
N GLU A 183 12.19 16.81 -3.84
CA GLU A 183 10.88 17.40 -3.57
C GLU A 183 10.22 16.84 -2.30
N ILE A 184 10.68 15.69 -1.81
CA ILE A 184 10.17 15.07 -0.59
C ILE A 184 10.88 15.67 0.61
N GLN A 185 10.09 16.19 1.55
CA GLN A 185 10.58 16.55 2.87
C GLN A 185 10.22 15.44 3.85
N ALA A 186 11.22 14.91 4.54
CA ALA A 186 11.03 13.83 5.50
C ALA A 186 10.11 14.26 6.65
N ILE A 187 9.08 13.46 6.95
CA ILE A 187 8.10 13.75 8.00
C ILE A 187 8.30 12.80 9.20
N PRO A 188 8.35 13.32 10.45
CA PRO A 188 8.34 12.47 11.64
C PRO A 188 6.95 11.85 11.86
N LEU A 189 6.92 10.57 12.26
CA LEU A 189 5.73 9.82 12.72
C LEU A 189 5.94 9.37 14.16
#